data_AF-A0A8T5RR99-F1
#
_entry.id   AF-A0A8T5RR99-F1
#
_cell.length_a   1.000
_cell.length_b   1.000
_cell.length_c   1.000
_cell.angle_alpha   90.00
_cell.angle_beta   90.00
_cell.angle_gamma   90.00
#
_symmetry.space_group_name_H-M   'P 1'
#
loop_
_entity.id
_entity.type
_entity.pdbx_description
1 polymer ?
#
loop_
_entity_poly.entity_id
_entity_poly.type
_entity_poly.pdbx_seq_one_letter_code
_entity_poly.pdbx_strand_id
1 'polypeptide(L)'
;MNLFYLIGGIISIFLSVAHAFWGEKNLTSDLESSNVPEETIISYSIAWHQISKNLLVTGVTLIVISFLDLIMGIYILALFITIQVIGNILVYSLILLIKKKSDLFKKTLPQLLIFAIMVVFILLGIFV
;
A
#
# COMPACT_ATOMS: atom_id res chain seq x y z
N MET A 1 -1.22 -3.97 -26.94
CA MET A 1 -0.54 -4.57 -25.77
C MET A 1 0.80 -3.87 -25.56
N ASN A 2 1.06 -3.35 -24.36
CA ASN A 2 2.31 -2.70 -24.01
C ASN A 2 3.22 -3.66 -23.23
N LEU A 3 4.20 -4.26 -23.93
CA LEU A 3 5.09 -5.28 -23.36
C LEU A 3 5.93 -4.76 -22.18
N PHE A 4 6.33 -3.49 -22.19
CA PHE A 4 7.11 -2.90 -21.09
C PHE A 4 6.31 -2.80 -19.81
N TYR A 5 5.01 -2.45 -19.89
CA TYR A 5 4.11 -2.45 -18.74
C TYR A 5 3.88 -3.85 -18.20
N LEU A 6 3.72 -4.85 -19.07
CA LEU A 6 3.56 -6.24 -18.64
C LEU A 6 4.79 -6.73 -17.85
N ILE A 7 6.00 -6.53 -18.39
CA ILE A 7 7.25 -6.94 -17.75
C ILE A 7 7.46 -6.18 -16.43
N GLY A 8 7.31 -4.86 -16.45
CA GLY A 8 7.44 -4.04 -15.25
C GLY A 8 6.45 -4.44 -14.16
N GLY A 9 5.23 -4.80 -14.55
CA GLY A 9 4.20 -5.28 -13.65
C GLY A 9 4.57 -6.61 -12.97
N ILE A 10 5.05 -7.58 -13.75
CA ILE A 10 5.52 -8.88 -13.23
C ILE A 10 6.69 -8.68 -12.25
N ILE A 11 7.69 -7.87 -12.63
CA ILE A 11 8.83 -7.56 -11.76
C ILE A 11 8.36 -6.91 -10.45
N SER A 12 7.41 -5.97 -10.51
CA SER A 12 6.88 -5.30 -9.33
C SER A 12 6.15 -6.27 -8.38
N ILE A 13 5.43 -7.27 -8.91
CA ILE A 13 4.81 -8.32 -8.08
C ILE A 13 5.87 -9.18 -7.40
N PHE A 14 6.89 -9.63 -8.13
CA PHE A 14 7.99 -10.40 -7.52
C PHE A 14 8.72 -9.58 -6.46
N LEU A 15 8.97 -8.29 -6.72
CA LEU A 15 9.59 -7.39 -5.77
C LEU A 15 8.71 -7.17 -4.54
N SER A 16 7.39 -7.07 -4.69
CA SER A 16 6.46 -6.99 -3.56
C SER A 16 6.59 -8.20 -2.64
N VAL A 17 6.61 -9.40 -3.21
CA VAL A 17 6.76 -10.65 -2.46
C VAL A 17 8.11 -10.68 -1.76
N ALA A 18 9.20 -10.44 -2.52
CA ALA A 18 10.54 -10.39 -1.96
C ALA A 18 10.66 -9.35 -0.83
N HIS A 19 10.13 -8.13 -1.02
CA HIS A 19 10.16 -7.07 -0.01
C HIS A 19 9.37 -7.47 1.24
N ALA A 20 8.15 -8.00 1.10
CA ALA A 20 7.35 -8.44 2.23
C ALA A 20 8.08 -9.52 3.06
N PHE A 21 8.48 -10.62 2.44
CA PHE A 21 9.04 -11.76 3.16
C PHE A 21 10.49 -11.56 3.62
N TRP A 22 11.33 -10.92 2.79
CA TRP A 22 12.75 -10.78 3.10
C TRP A 22 13.00 -9.79 4.24
N GLY A 23 12.29 -8.66 4.27
CA GLY A 23 12.45 -7.71 5.36
C GLY A 23 11.83 -8.16 6.67
N GLU A 24 10.72 -8.89 6.61
CA GLU A 24 10.14 -9.48 7.82
C GLU A 24 11.13 -10.49 8.44
N LYS A 25 11.77 -11.32 7.61
CA LYS A 25 12.74 -12.30 8.07
C LYS A 25 14.05 -11.71 8.61
N ASN A 26 14.58 -10.65 7.99
CA ASN A 26 15.95 -10.19 8.27
C ASN A 26 16.03 -8.84 8.99
N LEU A 27 15.07 -7.93 8.79
CA LEU A 27 15.14 -6.58 9.38
C LEU A 27 14.23 -6.45 10.60
N THR A 28 13.05 -7.07 10.54
CA THR A 28 12.08 -7.00 11.65
C THR A 28 12.58 -7.79 12.86
N SER A 29 13.26 -8.92 12.64
CA SER A 29 13.92 -9.69 13.72
C SER A 29 14.96 -8.88 14.48
N ASP A 30 15.77 -8.11 13.76
CA ASP A 30 16.86 -7.30 14.34
C ASP A 30 16.28 -6.11 15.11
N LEU A 31 15.21 -5.51 14.59
CA LEU A 31 14.46 -4.47 15.28
C LEU A 31 13.78 -4.97 16.55
N GLU A 32 13.11 -6.13 16.49
CA GLU A 32 12.42 -6.74 17.64
C GLU A 32 13.40 -7.18 18.75
N SER A 33 14.65 -7.50 18.40
CA SER A 33 15.70 -7.83 19.37
C SER A 33 16.47 -6.63 19.90
N SER A 34 16.19 -5.42 19.40
CA SER A 34 16.84 -4.17 19.84
C SER A 34 16.05 -3.45 20.94
N ASN A 35 16.70 -2.54 21.67
CA ASN A 35 16.08 -1.73 22.75
C ASN A 35 15.24 -0.55 22.23
N VAL A 36 14.69 -0.63 21.02
CA VAL A 36 13.85 0.45 20.46
C VAL A 36 12.44 0.42 21.04
N PRO A 37 11.76 1.58 21.15
CA PRO A 37 10.38 1.62 21.58
C PRO A 37 9.47 0.79 20.68
N GLU A 38 8.49 0.10 21.27
CA GLU A 38 7.53 -0.73 20.55
C GLU A 38 6.75 0.06 19.48
N GLU A 39 6.41 1.32 19.76
CA GLU A 39 5.75 2.21 18.81
C GLU A 39 6.59 2.41 17.53
N THR A 40 7.92 2.42 17.65
CA THR A 40 8.86 2.52 16.53
C THR A 40 8.83 1.25 15.68
N ILE A 41 8.82 0.07 16.32
CA ILE A 41 8.74 -1.23 15.63
C ILE A 41 7.42 -1.33 14.85
N ILE A 42 6.31 -0.91 15.46
CA ILE A 42 4.99 -0.90 14.82
C ILE A 42 4.98 0.05 13.62
N SER A 43 5.50 1.27 13.80
CA SER A 43 5.58 2.27 12.73
C SER A 43 6.43 1.77 11.55
N TYR A 44 7.54 1.09 11.85
CA TYR A 44 8.37 0.43 10.85
C TYR A 44 7.60 -0.66 10.10
N SER A 45 6.93 -1.57 10.81
CA SER A 45 6.13 -2.64 10.21
C SER A 45 5.04 -2.07 9.29
N ILE A 46 4.36 -1.00 9.72
CA ILE A 46 3.37 -0.30 8.90
C ILE A 46 3.98 0.21 7.61
N ALA A 47 5.07 0.98 7.69
CA ALA A 47 5.74 1.52 6.51
C ALA A 47 6.23 0.40 5.58
N TRP A 48 6.78 -0.67 6.16
CA TRP A 48 7.28 -1.83 5.43
C TRP A 48 6.20 -2.49 4.57
N HIS A 49 5.06 -2.85 5.19
CA HIS A 49 3.97 -3.48 4.48
C HIS A 49 3.21 -2.52 3.54
N GLN A 50 3.22 -1.21 3.81
CA GLN A 50 2.68 -0.22 2.88
C GLN A 50 3.48 -0.17 1.57
N ILE A 51 4.81 -0.26 1.64
CA ILE A 51 5.69 -0.35 0.45
C ILE A 51 5.42 -1.65 -0.31
N SER A 52 5.37 -2.79 0.38
CA SER A 52 5.05 -4.08 -0.25
C SER A 52 3.70 -4.02 -0.98
N LYS A 53 2.66 -3.53 -0.30
CA LYS A 53 1.34 -3.34 -0.91
C LYS A 53 1.41 -2.40 -2.12
N ASN A 54 2.14 -1.29 -2.02
CA ASN A 54 2.29 -0.35 -3.13
C ASN A 54 2.90 -1.01 -4.36
N LEU A 55 3.94 -1.82 -4.19
CA LEU A 55 4.56 -2.61 -5.26
C LEU A 55 3.58 -3.63 -5.86
N LEU A 56 2.78 -4.31 -5.04
CA LEU A 56 1.77 -5.25 -5.50
C LEU A 56 0.72 -4.56 -6.37
N VAL A 57 0.11 -3.51 -5.85
CA VAL A 57 -0.96 -2.77 -6.53
C VAL A 57 -0.43 -2.12 -7.81
N THR A 58 0.80 -1.57 -7.79
CA THR A 58 1.49 -1.05 -8.97
C THR A 58 1.69 -2.16 -10.00
N GLY A 59 2.16 -3.32 -9.57
CA GLY A 59 2.40 -4.46 -10.44
C GLY A 59 1.13 -4.94 -11.15
N VAL A 60 0.05 -5.15 -10.39
CA VAL A 60 -1.26 -5.51 -10.92
C VAL A 60 -1.77 -4.45 -11.90
N THR A 61 -1.64 -3.16 -11.55
CA THR A 61 -2.09 -2.06 -12.41
C THR A 61 -1.34 -2.04 -13.72
N LEU A 62 -0.01 -2.15 -13.69
CA LEU A 62 0.84 -2.21 -14.88
C LEU A 62 0.46 -3.39 -15.80
N ILE A 63 0.18 -4.56 -15.22
CA ILE A 63 -0.31 -5.72 -15.99
C ILE A 63 -1.65 -5.40 -16.64
N VAL A 64 -2.62 -4.86 -15.89
CA VAL A 64 -3.96 -4.55 -16.43
C VAL A 64 -3.87 -3.52 -17.55
N ILE A 65 -3.18 -2.40 -17.35
CA ILE A 65 -3.07 -1.35 -18.39
C ILE A 65 -2.27 -1.81 -19.60
N SER A 66 -1.44 -2.85 -19.48
CA SER A 66 -0.70 -3.40 -20.62
C SER A 66 -1.62 -3.94 -21.71
N PHE A 67 -2.87 -4.27 -21.38
CA PHE A 67 -3.88 -4.79 -22.32
C PHE A 67 -4.95 -3.78 -22.73
N LEU A 68 -4.91 -2.55 -22.20
CA LEU A 68 -5.93 -1.53 -22.43
C LEU A 68 -5.43 -0.40 -23.33
N ASP A 69 -6.36 0.26 -24.03
CA ASP A 69 -6.07 1.47 -24.79
C ASP A 69 -5.95 2.71 -23.88
N LEU A 70 -5.23 3.73 -24.34
CA LEU A 70 -4.84 4.93 -23.58
C LEU A 70 -6.00 5.63 -22.85
N ILE A 71 -7.19 5.68 -23.46
CA ILE A 71 -8.38 6.35 -22.89
C ILE A 71 -8.89 5.61 -21.64
N MET A 72 -8.89 4.27 -21.67
CA MET A 72 -9.26 3.46 -20.50
C MET A 72 -8.22 3.56 -19.38
N GLY A 73 -6.98 3.94 -19.72
CA GLY A 73 -5.90 4.16 -18.78
C GLY A 73 -6.18 5.25 -17.73
N ILE A 74 -6.95 6.29 -18.08
CA ILE A 74 -7.27 7.39 -17.15
C ILE A 74 -8.21 6.92 -16.04
N TYR A 75 -9.28 6.18 -16.38
CA TYR A 75 -10.21 5.62 -15.39
C TYR A 75 -9.52 4.60 -14.49
N ILE A 76 -8.65 3.76 -15.07
CA ILE A 76 -7.84 2.80 -14.32
C ILE A 76 -6.89 3.54 -13.35
N LEU A 77 -6.34 4.69 -13.75
CA LEU A 77 -5.46 5.48 -12.88
C LEU A 77 -6.18 6.02 -11.64
N ALA A 78 -7.40 6.53 -11.80
CA ALA A 78 -8.20 7.00 -10.67
C ALA A 78 -8.55 5.85 -9.70
N LEU A 79 -8.92 4.68 -10.25
CA LEU A 79 -9.13 3.46 -9.46
C LEU A 79 -7.84 3.01 -8.76
N PHE A 80 -6.70 3.08 -9.44
CA PHE A 80 -5.38 2.76 -8.87
C PHE A 80 -5.07 3.65 -7.66
N ILE A 81 -5.20 4.98 -7.80
CA ILE A 81 -4.96 5.91 -6.69
C ILE A 81 -5.92 5.60 -5.54
N THR A 82 -7.19 5.33 -5.84
CA THR A 82 -8.19 4.95 -4.81
C THR A 82 -7.77 3.68 -4.05
N ILE A 83 -7.40 2.62 -4.77
CA ILE A 83 -6.95 1.35 -4.18
C ILE A 83 -5.67 1.56 -3.36
N GLN A 84 -4.77 2.43 -3.80
CA GLN A 84 -3.54 2.76 -3.06
C GLN A 84 -3.86 3.39 -1.71
N VAL A 85 -4.77 4.36 -1.69
CA VAL A 85 -5.14 5.10 -0.47
C VAL A 85 -5.90 4.19 0.49
N ILE A 86 -6.89 3.45 0.01
CA ILE A 86 -7.64 2.47 0.81
C ILE A 86 -6.67 1.40 1.35
N GLY A 87 -5.78 0.89 0.51
CA GLY A 87 -4.79 -0.11 0.91
C GLY A 87 -3.84 0.40 2.00
N ASN A 88 -3.47 1.69 2.00
CA ASN A 88 -2.65 2.27 3.07
C ASN A 88 -3.39 2.27 4.41
N ILE A 89 -4.68 2.63 4.40
CA ILE A 89 -5.55 2.61 5.58
C ILE A 89 -5.72 1.17 6.09
N LEU A 90 -5.93 0.22 5.18
CA LEU A 90 -6.10 -1.20 5.54
C LEU A 90 -4.84 -1.78 6.16
N VAL A 91 -3.66 -1.57 5.55
CA VAL A 91 -2.38 -2.05 6.12
C VAL A 91 -2.16 -1.46 7.52
N TYR A 92 -2.37 -0.15 7.66
CA TYR A 92 -2.24 0.54 8.94
C TYR A 92 -3.17 -0.08 10.01
N SER A 93 -4.45 -0.20 9.67
CA SER A 93 -5.49 -0.71 10.59
C SER A 93 -5.24 -2.17 10.97
N LEU A 94 -4.87 -3.01 10.00
CA LEU A 94 -4.61 -4.42 10.21
C LEU A 94 -3.42 -4.64 11.16
N ILE A 95 -2.32 -3.90 10.98
CA ILE A 95 -1.15 -4.04 11.84
C ILE A 95 -1.45 -3.59 13.27
N LEU A 96 -2.19 -2.48 13.45
CA LEU A 96 -2.61 -2.05 14.78
C LEU A 96 -3.52 -3.07 15.47
N LEU A 97 -4.42 -3.72 14.73
CA LEU A 97 -5.28 -4.78 15.25
C LEU A 97 -4.45 -6.01 15.67
N ILE A 98 -3.52 -6.45 14.83
CA ILE A 98 -2.64 -7.60 15.12
C ILE A 98 -1.77 -7.33 16.36
N LYS A 99 -1.18 -6.12 16.46
CA LYS A 99 -0.32 -5.72 17.59
C LYS A 99 -1.13 -5.22 18.81
N LYS A 100 -2.47 -5.24 18.75
CA LYS A 100 -3.39 -4.85 19.84
C LYS A 100 -3.17 -3.43 20.39
N LYS A 101 -2.78 -2.47 19.54
CA LYS A 101 -2.54 -1.05 19.90
C LYS A 101 -3.67 -0.14 19.44
N SER A 102 -4.83 -0.28 20.07
CA SER A 102 -6.03 0.51 19.74
C SER A 102 -5.94 1.99 20.15
N ASP A 103 -5.01 2.32 21.05
CA ASP A 103 -4.68 3.68 21.47
C ASP A 103 -3.98 4.46 20.36
N LEU A 104 -3.08 3.81 19.59
CA LEU A 104 -2.43 4.41 18.43
C LEU A 104 -3.43 4.78 17.32
N PHE A 105 -4.51 4.02 17.18
CA PHE A 105 -5.58 4.32 16.22
C PHE A 105 -6.25 5.68 16.50
N LYS A 106 -6.44 6.02 17.78
CA LYS A 106 -7.00 7.32 18.17
C LYS A 106 -6.05 8.48 17.84
N LYS A 107 -4.74 8.27 18.03
CA LYS A 107 -3.71 9.27 17.72
C LYS A 107 -3.63 9.59 16.22
N THR A 108 -3.99 8.64 15.35
CA THR A 108 -3.92 8.80 13.88
C THR A 108 -5.27 9.02 13.21
N LEU A 109 -6.36 9.13 13.99
CA LEU A 109 -7.70 9.40 13.47
C LEU A 109 -7.77 10.63 12.54
N PRO A 110 -7.09 11.78 12.83
CA PRO A 110 -7.11 12.91 11.91
C PRO A 110 -6.57 12.57 10.51
N GLN A 111 -5.51 11.75 10.44
CA GLN A 111 -4.95 11.30 9.17
C GLN A 111 -5.90 10.36 8.43
N LEU A 112 -6.57 9.44 9.16
CA LEU A 112 -7.56 8.54 8.58
C LEU A 112 -8.75 9.31 7.98
N LEU A 113 -9.20 10.37 8.64
CA LEU A 113 -10.25 11.25 8.13
C LEU A 113 -9.82 11.95 6.83
N ILE A 114 -8.59 12.48 6.77
CA ILE A 114 -8.06 13.10 5.54
C ILE A 114 -7.99 12.08 4.40
N PHE A 115 -7.53 10.85 4.66
CA PHE A 115 -7.53 9.80 3.66
C PHE A 115 -8.94 9.44 3.17
N ALA A 116 -9.93 9.35 4.07
CA ALA A 116 -11.31 9.10 3.71
C ALA A 116 -11.88 10.22 2.82
N ILE A 117 -11.63 11.49 3.18
CA ILE A 117 -12.01 12.65 2.38
C ILE A 117 -11.37 12.57 0.99
N MET A 118 -10.08 12.28 0.91
CA MET A 118 -9.37 12.16 -0.36
C MET A 118 -9.96 11.04 -1.24
N VAL A 119 -10.32 9.88 -0.67
CA VAL A 119 -11.02 8.81 -1.41
C VAL A 119 -12.33 9.32 -2.00
N VAL A 120 -13.13 10.06 -1.24
CA VAL A 120 -14.38 10.64 -1.73
C VAL A 120 -14.12 11.58 -2.91
N PHE A 121 -13.14 12.48 -2.82
CA PHE A 121 -12.80 13.39 -3.91
C PHE A 121 -12.31 12.67 -5.17
N ILE A 122 -11.48 11.63 -5.03
CA ILE A 122 -11.02 10.83 -6.18
C ILE A 122 -12.21 10.15 -6.85
N LEU A 123 -13.10 9.52 -6.07
CA LEU A 123 -14.27 8.84 -6.59
C LEU A 123 -15.24 9.81 -7.27
N LEU A 124 -15.50 10.98 -6.68
CA LEU A 124 -16.32 12.02 -7.32
C LEU A 124 -15.71 12.48 -8.65
N GLY A 125 -14.39 12.65 -8.71
CA GLY A 125 -13.69 13.01 -9.94
C GLY A 125 -13.73 11.96 -11.05
N ILE A 126 -14.14 10.71 -10.77
CA ILE A 126 -14.37 9.69 -11.81
C ILE A 126 -15.69 9.95 -12.55
N PHE A 127 -16.67 10.61 -11.90
CA PHE A 127 -18.02 10.80 -12.42
C PHE A 127 -18.26 12.19 -13.04
N VAL A 128 -17.28 13.09 -12.97
CA VAL A 128 -17.31 14.45 -13.54
C VAL A 128 -16.43 14.51 -14.77
#